data_AF-A0A923Q571-F1
#
_entry.id   AF-A0A923Q571-F1
#
_cell.length_a   1.000
_cell.length_b   1.000
_cell.length_c   1.000
_cell.angle_alpha   90.00
_cell.angle_beta   90.00
_cell.angle_gamma   90.00
#
_symmetry.space_group_name_H-M   'P 1'
#
loop_
_entity.id
_entity.type
_entity.pdbx_description
1 polymer ?
#
loop_
_entity_poly.entity_id
_entity_poly.type
_entity_poly.pdbx_seq_one_letter_code
_entity_poly.pdbx_strand_id
1 'polypeptide(L)'
;MTLSNNTQVFFFAKLSLDLNLGYHDRTIPATEAIRSVGTSIYAQRMSPKLSPGFKFIPEVIGIFPKGWTRGGQIIRPVPAEILKGKVKVLPLFALTKLENGTTLLEQMAKISGDAAPDFARTAILAPFVKAWVSWAMDGGITMEAHGQNVLFSVNQLGLPTGEFYQRDMGGTTIDFDSKAFPKEMRMEFPHFSEFGTYYELSQKSKRIQTSLGVYFQDRVLNNIDRELQRVAPGYVPGQIISQLWIELQNEIIRHTGIDRNQIPIEKLKTDLGTILRNGARRTSNRPVFSAPSTKSCESIF
;
A
#
# COMPACT_ATOMS: atom_id res chain seq x y z
N MET A 1 -22.29 3.69 -26.04
CA MET A 1 -20.92 3.97 -25.61
C MET A 1 -20.03 3.78 -26.82
N THR A 2 -19.75 4.87 -27.53
CA THR A 2 -18.95 4.84 -28.76
C THR A 2 -17.49 4.74 -28.34
N LEU A 3 -16.89 3.56 -28.53
CA LEU A 3 -15.45 3.37 -28.34
C LEU A 3 -14.73 4.18 -29.42
N SER A 4 -14.40 5.43 -29.11
CA SER A 4 -13.55 6.25 -29.97
C SER A 4 -12.19 5.58 -30.16
N ASN A 5 -11.71 5.67 -31.39
CA ASN A 5 -10.58 4.99 -31.99
C ASN A 5 -9.39 4.68 -31.04
N ASN A 6 -9.10 3.38 -30.92
CA ASN A 6 -7.76 2.80 -30.75
C ASN A 6 -6.96 3.16 -29.48
N THR A 7 -7.60 3.19 -28.30
CA THR A 7 -6.81 3.12 -27.06
C THR A 7 -6.45 1.66 -26.77
N GLN A 8 -5.23 1.24 -27.13
CA GLN A 8 -4.70 -0.05 -26.70
C GLN A 8 -4.67 -0.07 -25.17
N VAL A 9 -5.47 -0.97 -24.57
CA VAL A 9 -5.47 -1.18 -23.12
C VAL A 9 -4.36 -2.18 -22.79
N PHE A 10 -3.31 -1.70 -22.13
CA PHE A 10 -2.26 -2.57 -21.58
C PHE A 10 -2.64 -2.99 -20.16
N PHE A 11 -2.57 -4.29 -19.90
CA PHE A 11 -2.89 -4.86 -18.61
C PHE A 11 -1.97 -6.04 -18.27
N PHE A 12 -1.85 -6.33 -16.98
CA PHE A 12 -1.34 -7.59 -16.48
C PHE A 12 -2.51 -8.53 -16.19
N ALA A 13 -2.38 -9.79 -16.59
CA ALA A 13 -3.27 -10.85 -16.15
C ALA A 13 -2.58 -11.66 -15.04
N LYS A 14 -3.15 -11.67 -13.83
CA LYS A 14 -2.79 -12.62 -12.77
C LYS A 14 -3.55 -13.91 -13.08
N LEU A 15 -2.82 -14.99 -13.35
CA LEU A 15 -3.39 -16.29 -13.72
C LEU A 15 -3.19 -17.28 -12.58
N SER A 16 -4.09 -18.25 -12.48
CA SER A 16 -3.87 -19.41 -11.64
C SER A 16 -2.77 -20.29 -12.23
N LEU A 17 -1.81 -20.67 -11.39
CA LEU A 17 -0.79 -21.65 -11.68
C LEU A 17 -0.92 -22.78 -10.67
N ASP A 18 -1.18 -24.00 -11.13
CA ASP A 18 -1.30 -25.18 -10.24
C ASP A 18 0.07 -25.69 -9.81
N LEU A 19 0.74 -24.86 -9.01
CA LEU A 19 2.08 -25.10 -8.50
C LEU A 19 2.16 -24.55 -7.06
N ASN A 20 2.82 -25.31 -6.19
CA ASN A 20 3.21 -24.81 -4.88
C ASN A 20 4.56 -24.10 -4.99
N LEU A 21 4.60 -22.80 -4.70
CA LEU A 21 5.85 -22.04 -4.66
C LEU A 21 5.98 -21.34 -3.32
N GLY A 22 6.99 -21.71 -2.54
CA GLY A 22 7.26 -21.11 -1.24
C GLY A 22 6.13 -21.37 -0.24
N TYR A 23 5.64 -22.61 -0.16
CA TYR A 23 4.58 -23.06 0.75
C TYR A 23 3.18 -22.50 0.48
N HIS A 24 2.99 -21.85 -0.67
CA HIS A 24 1.69 -21.31 -1.08
C HIS A 24 1.29 -21.89 -2.43
N ASP A 25 0.05 -22.36 -2.52
CA ASP A 25 -0.58 -22.75 -3.77
C ASP A 25 -0.79 -21.50 -4.63
N ARG A 26 -0.32 -21.53 -5.87
CA ARG A 26 -0.36 -20.37 -6.78
C ARG A 26 -1.62 -20.31 -7.63
N THR A 27 -2.70 -20.89 -7.13
CA THR A 27 -4.03 -20.82 -7.72
C THR A 27 -4.83 -19.66 -7.15
N ILE A 28 -5.71 -19.06 -7.95
CA ILE A 28 -6.59 -17.96 -7.53
C ILE A 28 -7.97 -18.55 -7.19
N PRO A 29 -8.40 -18.56 -5.92
CA PRO A 29 -9.76 -18.93 -5.54
C PRO A 29 -10.76 -17.83 -5.88
N ALA A 30 -12.04 -18.18 -5.98
CA ALA A 30 -13.13 -17.22 -6.23
C ALA A 30 -13.15 -16.07 -5.21
N THR A 31 -12.84 -16.39 -3.94
CA THR A 31 -12.79 -15.42 -2.85
C THR A 31 -11.71 -14.35 -3.06
N GLU A 32 -10.56 -14.73 -3.61
CA GLU A 32 -9.49 -13.79 -3.92
C GLU A 32 -9.88 -12.88 -5.09
N ALA A 33 -10.42 -13.45 -6.18
CA ALA A 33 -10.86 -12.67 -7.34
C ALA A 33 -11.93 -11.63 -6.97
N ILE A 34 -12.93 -12.03 -6.18
CA ILE A 34 -13.96 -11.14 -5.64
C ILE A 34 -13.34 -10.05 -4.76
N ARG A 35 -12.49 -10.44 -3.80
CA ARG A 35 -11.91 -9.50 -2.84
C ARG A 35 -11.05 -8.47 -3.55
N SER A 36 -10.18 -8.91 -4.47
CA SER A 36 -9.33 -8.08 -5.33
C SER A 36 -10.08 -6.95 -6.04
N VAL A 37 -11.21 -7.28 -6.68
CA VAL A 37 -12.03 -6.30 -7.39
C VAL A 37 -12.74 -5.37 -6.41
N GLY A 38 -13.37 -5.93 -5.36
CA GLY A 38 -14.07 -5.13 -4.35
C GLY A 38 -13.17 -4.14 -3.63
N THR A 39 -11.96 -4.56 -3.23
CA THR A 39 -10.99 -3.67 -2.57
C THR A 39 -10.46 -2.60 -3.51
N SER A 40 -10.30 -2.91 -4.80
CA SER A 40 -9.94 -1.92 -5.82
C SER A 40 -11.03 -0.85 -6.01
N ILE A 41 -12.29 -1.26 -6.09
CA ILE A 41 -13.44 -0.32 -6.17
C ILE A 41 -13.46 0.60 -4.95
N TYR A 42 -13.30 0.04 -3.75
CA TYR A 42 -13.25 0.80 -2.52
C TYR A 42 -12.09 1.81 -2.52
N ALA A 43 -10.87 1.33 -2.78
CA ALA A 43 -9.68 2.18 -2.83
C ALA A 43 -9.82 3.32 -3.86
N GLN A 44 -10.44 3.06 -5.01
CA GLN A 44 -10.67 4.07 -6.04
C GLN A 44 -11.61 5.18 -5.58
N ARG A 45 -12.65 4.84 -4.82
CA ARG A 45 -13.58 5.83 -4.27
C ARG A 45 -12.98 6.63 -3.13
N MET A 46 -12.12 5.99 -2.35
CA MET A 46 -11.45 6.64 -1.24
C MET A 46 -10.27 7.49 -1.70
N SER A 47 -9.65 7.21 -2.85
CA SER A 47 -8.42 7.89 -3.29
C SER A 47 -8.45 9.42 -3.27
N PRO A 48 -9.57 10.12 -3.59
CA PRO A 48 -9.62 11.59 -3.47
C PRO A 48 -9.49 12.11 -2.04
N LYS A 49 -9.77 11.27 -1.04
CA LYS A 49 -9.69 11.58 0.40
C LYS A 49 -8.37 11.13 1.03
N LEU A 50 -7.58 10.31 0.34
CA LEU A 50 -6.33 9.76 0.85
C LEU A 50 -5.15 10.67 0.48
N SER A 51 -4.12 10.66 1.32
CA SER A 51 -2.86 11.33 1.01
C SER A 51 -2.34 10.89 -0.37
N PRO A 52 -1.87 11.82 -1.22
CA PRO A 52 -1.38 11.51 -2.56
C PRO A 52 -0.13 10.62 -2.57
N GLY A 53 0.53 10.44 -1.42
CA GLY A 53 1.74 9.63 -1.28
C GLY A 53 1.54 8.13 -1.52
N PHE A 54 0.32 7.59 -1.45
CA PHE A 54 0.02 6.21 -1.84
C PHE A 54 -1.06 6.16 -2.92
N LYS A 55 -0.69 5.55 -4.05
CA LYS A 55 -1.54 5.18 -5.18
C LYS A 55 -1.68 3.67 -5.21
N PHE A 56 -2.49 3.15 -6.14
CA PHE A 56 -2.59 1.71 -6.34
C PHE A 56 -2.83 1.39 -7.81
N ILE A 57 -2.52 0.14 -8.16
CA ILE A 57 -2.80 -0.41 -9.49
C ILE A 57 -4.10 -1.21 -9.39
N PRO A 58 -5.20 -0.74 -10.01
CA PRO A 58 -6.53 -1.31 -9.80
C PRO A 58 -6.65 -2.71 -10.39
N GLU A 59 -7.40 -3.57 -9.71
CA GLU A 59 -7.84 -4.88 -10.21
C GLU A 59 -9.31 -4.76 -10.59
N VAL A 60 -9.58 -4.77 -11.90
CA VAL A 60 -10.87 -4.30 -12.45
C VAL A 60 -11.80 -5.43 -12.86
N ILE A 61 -11.26 -6.60 -13.19
CA ILE A 61 -12.04 -7.78 -13.59
C ILE A 61 -11.46 -8.99 -12.87
N GLY A 62 -12.35 -9.75 -12.22
CA GLY A 62 -12.07 -11.09 -11.70
C GLY A 62 -12.89 -12.11 -12.49
N ILE A 63 -12.25 -13.12 -13.04
CA ILE A 63 -12.88 -14.20 -13.81
C ILE A 63 -12.69 -15.50 -13.03
N PHE A 64 -13.74 -16.30 -12.93
CA PHE A 64 -13.68 -17.57 -12.23
C PHE A 64 -14.64 -18.60 -12.85
N PRO A 65 -14.18 -19.81 -13.24
CA PRO A 65 -15.04 -20.85 -13.78
C PRO A 65 -16.08 -21.34 -12.77
N LYS A 66 -17.35 -21.45 -13.20
CA LYS A 66 -18.42 -21.98 -12.35
C LYS A 66 -18.13 -23.42 -11.92
N GLY A 67 -18.34 -23.72 -10.64
CA GLY A 67 -18.17 -25.06 -10.07
C GLY A 67 -16.73 -25.41 -9.69
N TRP A 68 -15.76 -24.53 -9.95
CA TRP A 68 -14.39 -24.73 -9.52
C TRP A 68 -14.21 -24.14 -8.11
N THR A 69 -13.18 -24.57 -7.38
CA THR A 69 -12.79 -23.97 -6.09
C THR A 69 -11.56 -23.06 -6.22
N ARG A 70 -10.79 -23.25 -7.30
CA ARG A 70 -9.56 -22.52 -7.67
C ARG A 70 -9.46 -22.47 -9.20
N GLY A 71 -8.61 -21.61 -9.77
CA GLY A 71 -8.48 -21.48 -11.24
C GLY A 71 -8.95 -20.14 -11.80
N GLY A 72 -9.07 -19.11 -10.96
CA GLY A 72 -9.45 -17.78 -11.39
C GLY A 72 -8.35 -17.02 -12.15
N GLN A 73 -8.74 -15.84 -12.63
CA GLN A 73 -7.89 -14.84 -13.28
C GLN A 73 -8.29 -13.44 -12.79
N ILE A 74 -7.32 -12.54 -12.67
CA ILE A 74 -7.55 -11.13 -12.33
C ILE A 74 -6.88 -10.24 -13.38
N ILE A 75 -7.61 -9.24 -13.89
CA ILE A 75 -7.11 -8.23 -14.83
C ILE A 75 -6.73 -6.96 -14.09
N ARG A 76 -5.51 -6.50 -14.34
CA ARG A 76 -4.91 -5.32 -13.72
C ARG A 76 -4.41 -4.35 -14.80
N PRO A 77 -5.18 -3.32 -15.17
CA PRO A 77 -4.74 -2.31 -16.12
C PRO A 77 -3.50 -1.58 -15.62
N VAL A 78 -2.60 -1.23 -16.53
CA VAL A 78 -1.43 -0.41 -16.18
C VAL A 78 -1.84 1.07 -16.20
N PRO A 79 -1.60 1.84 -15.12
CA PRO A 79 -1.92 3.25 -15.07
C PRO A 79 -1.30 4.03 -16.24
N ALA A 80 -2.06 4.97 -16.79
CA ALA A 80 -1.67 5.70 -17.99
C ALA A 80 -0.37 6.50 -17.79
N GLU A 81 -0.12 7.01 -16.60
CA GLU A 81 1.11 7.70 -16.21
C GLU A 81 2.34 6.79 -16.25
N ILE A 82 2.19 5.50 -15.95
CA ILE A 82 3.26 4.51 -16.06
C ILE A 82 3.49 4.16 -17.53
N LEU A 83 2.43 3.89 -18.29
CA LEU A 83 2.53 3.57 -19.72
C LEU A 83 3.14 4.72 -20.55
N LYS A 84 2.79 5.96 -20.21
CA LYS A 84 3.32 7.17 -20.85
C LYS A 84 4.72 7.55 -20.35
N GLY A 85 5.31 6.77 -19.44
CA GLY A 85 6.65 7.03 -18.88
C GLY A 85 6.75 8.30 -18.03
N LYS A 86 5.61 8.88 -17.60
CA LYS A 86 5.60 10.04 -16.70
C LYS A 86 6.11 9.67 -15.31
N VAL A 87 5.85 8.42 -14.91
CA VAL A 87 6.34 7.82 -13.67
C VAL A 87 6.97 6.48 -14.00
N LYS A 88 8.13 6.20 -13.41
CA LYS A 88 8.70 4.86 -13.37
C LYS A 88 8.47 4.28 -11.98
N VAL A 89 8.06 3.03 -11.91
CA VAL A 89 7.82 2.34 -10.63
C VAL A 89 8.78 1.17 -10.49
N LEU A 90 9.33 0.99 -9.29
CA LEU A 90 10.24 -0.09 -8.95
C LEU A 90 9.72 -0.84 -7.73
N PRO A 91 9.80 -2.18 -7.67
CA PRO A 91 9.44 -2.90 -6.46
C PRO A 91 10.44 -2.60 -5.34
N LEU A 92 9.96 -2.45 -4.10
CA LEU A 92 10.83 -2.12 -2.97
C LEU A 92 11.94 -3.16 -2.74
N PHE A 93 11.73 -4.44 -3.07
CA PHE A 93 12.80 -5.44 -2.92
C PHE A 93 14.02 -5.15 -3.82
N ALA A 94 13.87 -4.37 -4.89
CA ALA A 94 14.97 -4.05 -5.79
C ALA A 94 16.05 -3.18 -5.12
N LEU A 95 15.69 -2.43 -4.08
CA LEU A 95 16.61 -1.54 -3.36
C LEU A 95 17.85 -2.25 -2.83
N THR A 96 17.71 -3.51 -2.42
CA THR A 96 18.78 -4.27 -1.74
C THR A 96 19.33 -5.39 -2.61
N LYS A 97 18.96 -5.44 -3.89
CA LYS A 97 19.52 -6.41 -4.83
C LYS A 97 20.91 -5.93 -5.23
N LEU A 98 21.91 -6.79 -5.04
CA LEU A 98 23.27 -6.52 -5.45
C LEU A 98 23.40 -6.72 -6.97
N GLU A 99 23.92 -5.72 -7.67
CA GLU A 99 24.22 -5.78 -9.10
C GLU A 99 25.58 -5.11 -9.34
N ASN A 100 26.54 -5.85 -9.92
CA ASN A 100 27.91 -5.38 -10.14
C ASN A 100 28.58 -4.81 -8.87
N GLY A 101 28.30 -5.42 -7.71
CA GLY A 101 28.93 -5.06 -6.43
C GLY A 101 28.30 -3.88 -5.69
N THR A 102 27.23 -3.27 -6.21
CA THR A 102 26.50 -2.20 -5.55
C THR A 102 25.00 -2.45 -5.57
N THR A 103 24.27 -2.01 -4.55
CA THR A 103 22.80 -2.07 -4.54
C THR A 103 22.18 -0.80 -5.11
N LEU A 104 20.90 -0.89 -5.47
CA LEU A 104 20.17 0.29 -5.94
C LEU A 104 20.03 1.35 -4.82
N LEU A 105 19.92 0.94 -3.55
CA LEU A 105 19.90 1.84 -2.41
C LEU A 105 21.20 2.67 -2.32
N GLU A 106 22.36 2.02 -2.44
CA GLU A 106 23.65 2.71 -2.47
C GLU A 106 23.76 3.69 -3.63
N GLN A 107 23.38 3.25 -4.83
CA GLN A 107 23.43 4.08 -6.03
C GLN A 107 22.56 5.33 -5.86
N MET A 108 21.33 5.17 -5.36
CA MET A 108 20.41 6.28 -5.13
C MET A 108 20.91 7.24 -4.04
N ALA A 109 21.42 6.72 -2.91
CA ALA A 109 22.00 7.56 -1.86
C ALA A 109 23.21 8.36 -2.36
N LYS A 110 24.08 7.73 -3.16
CA LYS A 110 25.22 8.40 -3.79
C LYS A 110 24.78 9.51 -4.75
N ILE A 111 23.72 9.27 -5.54
CA ILE A 111 23.16 10.27 -6.45
C ILE A 111 22.53 11.44 -5.68
N SER A 112 21.85 11.18 -4.55
CA SER A 112 21.26 12.24 -3.74
C SER A 112 22.29 13.05 -2.94
N GLY A 113 23.47 12.48 -2.68
CA GLY A 113 24.51 13.06 -1.85
C GLY A 113 24.31 12.82 -0.35
N ASP A 114 23.29 12.04 0.03
CA ASP A 114 23.00 11.70 1.42
C ASP A 114 23.79 10.47 1.87
N ALA A 115 24.01 10.35 3.20
CA ALA A 115 24.41 9.08 3.78
C ALA A 115 23.30 8.04 3.58
N ALA A 116 23.66 6.79 3.26
CA ALA A 116 22.67 5.74 2.98
C ALA A 116 21.59 5.56 4.07
N PRO A 117 21.92 5.61 5.40
CA PRO A 117 20.90 5.55 6.44
C PRO A 117 19.92 6.73 6.42
N ASP A 118 20.42 7.94 6.17
CA ASP A 118 19.58 9.14 6.09
C ASP A 118 18.68 9.09 4.86
N PHE A 119 19.24 8.71 3.71
CA PHE A 119 18.48 8.49 2.48
C PHE A 119 17.35 7.45 2.67
N ALA A 120 17.67 6.30 3.25
CA ALA A 120 16.68 5.25 3.52
C ALA A 120 15.55 5.76 4.42
N ARG A 121 15.88 6.58 5.43
CA ARG A 121 14.87 7.19 6.31
C ARG A 121 14.01 8.21 5.56
N THR A 122 14.63 9.21 4.94
CA THR A 122 13.95 10.42 4.43
C THR A 122 13.26 10.20 3.08
N ALA A 123 13.85 9.41 2.19
CA ALA A 123 13.33 9.18 0.85
C ALA A 123 12.41 7.95 0.75
N ILE A 124 12.50 7.02 1.70
CA ILE A 124 11.78 5.73 1.63
C ILE A 124 10.85 5.54 2.85
N LEU A 125 11.41 5.43 4.05
CA LEU A 125 10.65 5.07 5.24
C LEU A 125 9.61 6.14 5.63
N ALA A 126 10.03 7.39 5.82
CA ALA A 126 9.11 8.44 6.28
C ALA A 126 7.97 8.73 5.27
N PRO A 127 8.23 8.82 3.95
CA PRO A 127 7.17 8.92 2.95
C PRO A 127 6.22 7.72 2.97
N PHE A 128 6.74 6.50 3.12
CA PHE A 128 5.93 5.29 3.24
C PHE A 128 5.00 5.35 4.45
N VAL A 129 5.55 5.66 5.64
CA VAL A 129 4.77 5.75 6.89
C VAL A 129 3.65 6.78 6.76
N LYS A 130 3.97 7.96 6.23
CA LYS A 130 2.98 9.02 6.01
C LYS A 130 1.82 8.56 5.14
N ALA A 131 2.15 7.92 4.02
CA ALA A 131 1.16 7.45 3.08
C ALA A 131 0.34 6.27 3.65
N TRP A 132 1.00 5.34 4.34
CA TRP A 132 0.36 4.18 4.99
C TRP A 132 -0.60 4.59 6.11
N VAL A 133 -0.22 5.54 6.97
CA VAL A 133 -1.10 6.00 8.06
C VAL A 133 -2.35 6.67 7.51
N SER A 134 -2.23 7.50 6.46
CA SER A 134 -3.40 8.10 5.82
C SER A 134 -4.35 7.02 5.26
N TRP A 135 -3.83 6.00 4.58
CA TRP A 135 -4.65 4.88 4.11
C TRP A 135 -5.33 4.13 5.25
N ALA A 136 -4.60 3.83 6.32
CA ALA A 136 -5.12 3.10 7.46
C ALA A 136 -6.19 3.88 8.22
N MET A 137 -5.99 5.18 8.45
CA MET A 137 -6.86 5.99 9.30
C MET A 137 -7.98 6.68 8.52
N ASP A 138 -7.67 7.24 7.35
CA ASP A 138 -8.64 7.99 6.53
C ASP A 138 -9.37 7.10 5.53
N GLY A 139 -8.75 5.98 5.15
CA GLY A 139 -9.37 4.99 4.27
C GLY A 139 -9.98 3.82 5.03
N GLY A 140 -9.53 3.54 6.25
CA GLY A 140 -9.77 2.23 6.86
C GLY A 140 -9.14 1.10 6.05
N ILE A 141 -8.07 1.37 5.30
CA ILE A 141 -7.41 0.41 4.40
C ILE A 141 -6.04 0.05 4.94
N THR A 142 -5.77 -1.24 5.11
CA THR A 142 -4.41 -1.74 5.37
C THR A 142 -4.02 -2.75 4.32
N MET A 143 -2.72 -2.84 4.04
CA MET A 143 -2.19 -3.59 2.91
C MET A 143 -1.08 -4.52 3.37
N GLU A 144 -0.92 -5.67 2.70
CA GLU A 144 0.25 -6.55 2.83
C GLU A 144 1.47 -5.88 2.18
N ALA A 145 2.11 -4.99 2.94
CA ALA A 145 3.14 -4.06 2.45
C ALA A 145 4.52 -4.72 2.27
N HIS A 146 4.62 -5.87 1.61
CA HIS A 146 5.91 -6.51 1.33
C HIS A 146 6.55 -5.97 0.04
N GLY A 147 7.85 -6.24 -0.13
CA GLY A 147 8.66 -5.61 -1.17
C GLY A 147 8.24 -5.89 -2.63
N GLN A 148 7.41 -6.91 -2.84
CA GLN A 148 6.84 -7.23 -4.16
C GLN A 148 5.53 -6.47 -4.42
N ASN A 149 4.74 -6.17 -3.40
CA ASN A 149 3.41 -5.56 -3.55
C ASN A 149 3.45 -4.03 -3.44
N VAL A 150 4.47 -3.50 -2.76
CA VAL A 150 4.73 -2.06 -2.71
C VAL A 150 5.78 -1.69 -3.74
N LEU A 151 5.38 -0.83 -4.68
CA LEU A 151 6.27 -0.22 -5.66
C LEU A 151 6.50 1.24 -5.24
N PHE A 152 7.71 1.75 -5.39
CA PHE A 152 7.99 3.17 -5.21
C PHE A 152 8.21 3.83 -6.57
N SER A 153 7.71 5.05 -6.69
CA SER A 153 7.88 5.89 -7.87
C SER A 153 9.26 6.53 -7.87
N VAL A 154 9.90 6.59 -9.03
CA VAL A 154 11.17 7.29 -9.24
C VAL A 154 11.07 8.33 -10.34
N ASN A 155 11.81 9.42 -10.17
CA ASN A 155 11.92 10.49 -11.16
C ASN A 155 12.90 10.11 -12.30
N GLN A 156 13.19 11.07 -13.18
CA GLN A 156 14.09 10.86 -14.32
C GLN A 156 15.54 10.54 -13.92
N LEU A 157 15.97 10.97 -12.73
CA LEU A 157 17.29 10.66 -12.16
C LEU A 157 17.31 9.29 -11.46
N GLY A 158 16.18 8.58 -11.41
CA GLY A 158 16.05 7.34 -10.67
C GLY A 158 15.93 7.52 -9.16
N LEU A 159 15.66 8.74 -8.66
CA LEU A 159 15.46 8.99 -7.23
C LEU A 159 13.98 8.85 -6.84
N PRO A 160 13.66 8.33 -5.63
CA PRO A 160 12.30 8.23 -5.14
C PRO A 160 11.55 9.57 -5.15
N THR A 161 10.31 9.57 -5.61
CA THR A 161 9.44 10.76 -5.58
C THR A 161 8.67 10.91 -4.26
N GLY A 162 8.81 9.94 -3.35
CA GLY A 162 7.99 9.81 -2.14
C GLY A 162 6.59 9.26 -2.38
N GLU A 163 6.25 8.90 -3.63
CA GLU A 163 4.99 8.23 -3.96
C GLU A 163 5.18 6.70 -4.04
N PHE A 164 4.17 5.96 -3.59
CA PHE A 164 4.12 4.51 -3.65
C PHE A 164 2.91 4.04 -4.45
N TYR A 165 3.00 2.86 -5.04
CA TYR A 165 1.91 2.16 -5.70
C TYR A 165 1.74 0.79 -5.04
N GLN A 166 0.55 0.55 -4.48
CA GLN A 166 0.15 -0.80 -4.07
C GLN A 166 -0.32 -1.59 -5.28
N ARG A 167 0.06 -2.87 -5.37
CA ARG A 167 -0.59 -3.85 -6.24
C ARG A 167 -1.03 -5.06 -5.42
N ASP A 168 -1.76 -5.97 -6.06
CA ASP A 168 -2.31 -7.16 -5.39
C ASP A 168 -3.34 -6.79 -4.32
N MET A 169 -4.44 -6.21 -4.77
CA MET A 169 -5.49 -5.66 -3.90
C MET A 169 -6.25 -6.77 -3.17
N GLY A 170 -6.09 -8.02 -3.59
CA GLY A 170 -6.52 -9.21 -2.86
C GLY A 170 -5.83 -9.36 -1.50
N GLY A 171 -4.63 -8.82 -1.29
CA GLY A 171 -3.96 -8.79 0.03
C GLY A 171 -4.39 -7.60 0.91
N THR A 172 -5.26 -6.72 0.39
CA THR A 172 -5.70 -5.51 1.11
C THR A 172 -6.90 -5.82 2.01
N THR A 173 -6.91 -5.22 3.20
CA THR A 173 -7.90 -5.36 4.27
C THR A 173 -8.63 -4.04 4.42
N ILE A 174 -9.97 -4.09 4.50
CA ILE A 174 -10.86 -2.93 4.70
C ILE A 174 -11.53 -3.06 6.07
N ASP A 175 -11.23 -2.13 6.97
CA ASP A 175 -11.92 -2.01 8.25
C ASP A 175 -13.35 -1.49 8.03
N PHE A 176 -14.30 -2.43 7.89
CA PHE A 176 -15.72 -2.12 7.72
C PHE A 176 -16.39 -1.50 8.95
N ASP A 177 -15.69 -1.48 10.10
CA ASP A 177 -16.11 -0.79 11.32
C ASP A 177 -15.47 0.60 11.45
N SER A 178 -14.56 0.96 10.53
CA SER A 178 -14.02 2.30 10.44
C SER A 178 -15.12 3.30 10.11
N LYS A 179 -15.10 4.46 10.79
CA LYS A 179 -15.97 5.58 10.42
C LYS A 179 -15.71 6.10 9.01
N ALA A 180 -14.54 5.82 8.45
CA ALA A 180 -14.22 6.20 7.09
C ALA A 180 -14.95 5.36 6.03
N PHE A 181 -15.44 4.18 6.41
CA PHE A 181 -16.14 3.27 5.52
C PHE A 181 -17.63 3.66 5.40
N PRO A 182 -18.12 4.05 4.22
CA PRO A 182 -19.55 4.34 4.02
C PRO A 182 -20.35 3.03 4.01
N LYS A 183 -21.27 2.86 4.95
CA LYS A 183 -22.00 1.58 5.16
C LYS A 183 -22.80 1.16 3.93
N GLU A 184 -23.36 2.12 3.21
CA GLU A 184 -24.07 1.94 1.94
C GLU A 184 -23.21 1.24 0.88
N MET A 185 -21.88 1.40 0.95
CA MET A 185 -20.97 0.82 -0.04
C MET A 185 -20.90 -0.70 0.06
N ARG A 186 -21.27 -1.33 1.19
CA ARG A 186 -21.25 -2.80 1.33
C ARG A 186 -22.06 -3.49 0.23
N MET A 187 -23.18 -2.88 -0.17
CA MET A 187 -24.07 -3.42 -1.21
C MET A 187 -23.45 -3.40 -2.61
N GLU A 188 -22.36 -2.66 -2.79
CA GLU A 188 -21.71 -2.45 -4.09
C GLU A 188 -20.49 -3.34 -4.30
N PHE A 189 -20.04 -4.05 -3.26
CA PHE A 189 -18.94 -5.01 -3.39
C PHE A 189 -19.42 -6.24 -4.17
N PRO A 190 -18.60 -6.79 -5.08
CA PRO A 190 -18.93 -8.04 -5.75
C PRO A 190 -19.03 -9.18 -4.73
N HIS A 191 -20.02 -10.05 -4.84
CA HIS A 191 -20.18 -11.24 -4.01
C HIS A 191 -21.08 -12.25 -4.73
N PHE A 192 -20.83 -13.56 -4.56
CA PHE A 192 -21.71 -14.61 -5.10
C PHE A 192 -22.69 -15.18 -4.06
N SER A 193 -22.45 -14.90 -2.78
CA SER A 193 -23.18 -15.37 -1.59
C SER A 193 -23.08 -14.31 -0.50
N GLU A 194 -23.35 -14.64 0.77
CA GLU A 194 -23.28 -13.69 1.88
C GLU A 194 -21.96 -12.90 1.92
N PHE A 195 -22.07 -11.57 2.05
CA PHE A 195 -20.95 -10.62 2.11
C PHE A 195 -19.88 -11.06 3.12
N GLY A 196 -20.31 -11.54 4.30
CA GLY A 196 -19.43 -11.97 5.37
C GLY A 196 -18.51 -13.15 4.98
N THR A 197 -18.97 -14.02 4.07
CA THR A 197 -18.17 -15.15 3.57
C THR A 197 -16.91 -14.68 2.86
N TYR A 198 -17.00 -13.58 2.10
CA TYR A 198 -15.90 -13.07 1.28
C TYR A 198 -15.06 -12.03 2.01
N TYR A 199 -15.71 -11.18 2.81
CA TYR A 199 -15.11 -9.96 3.32
C TYR A 199 -14.92 -9.95 4.84
N GLU A 200 -15.69 -10.70 5.64
CA GLU A 200 -15.60 -10.66 7.11
C GLU A 200 -14.77 -11.82 7.70
N LEU A 201 -14.85 -13.03 7.15
CA LEU A 201 -14.08 -14.19 7.64
C LEU A 201 -12.56 -14.00 7.56
N SER A 202 -12.09 -13.18 6.62
CA SER A 202 -10.66 -12.91 6.43
C SER A 202 -10.12 -11.72 7.22
N GLN A 203 -10.98 -10.93 7.87
CA GLN A 203 -10.63 -9.59 8.37
C GLN A 203 -10.65 -9.44 9.90
N LYS A 204 -10.43 -10.53 10.65
CA LYS A 204 -10.17 -10.41 12.09
C LYS A 204 -9.00 -9.44 12.30
N SER A 205 -9.22 -8.42 13.13
CA SER A 205 -8.33 -7.32 13.57
C SER A 205 -6.83 -7.66 13.71
N LYS A 206 -6.49 -8.93 13.94
CA LYS A 206 -5.13 -9.47 13.90
C LYS A 206 -4.38 -9.11 12.61
N ARG A 207 -5.02 -9.06 11.43
CA ARG A 207 -4.33 -8.73 10.17
C ARG A 207 -3.79 -7.30 10.13
N ILE A 208 -4.54 -6.33 10.65
CA ILE A 208 -4.07 -4.94 10.74
C ILE A 208 -2.85 -4.86 11.66
N GLN A 209 -2.90 -5.53 12.82
CA GLN A 209 -1.81 -5.56 13.79
C GLN A 209 -0.56 -6.22 13.21
N THR A 210 -0.71 -7.33 12.48
CA THR A 210 0.44 -8.08 11.97
C THR A 210 0.96 -7.52 10.65
N SER A 211 0.18 -6.78 9.86
CA SER A 211 0.56 -6.49 8.48
C SER A 211 1.87 -5.69 8.38
N LEU A 212 1.99 -4.60 9.15
CA LEU A 212 3.17 -3.75 9.09
C LEU A 212 4.42 -4.46 9.63
N GLY A 213 4.30 -5.18 10.75
CA GLY A 213 5.40 -5.95 11.32
C GLY A 213 5.85 -7.09 10.40
N VAL A 214 4.92 -7.94 9.98
CA VAL A 214 5.23 -9.16 9.23
C VAL A 214 5.65 -8.87 7.79
N TYR A 215 4.97 -7.94 7.09
CA TYR A 215 5.23 -7.73 5.66
C TYR A 215 6.22 -6.61 5.39
N PHE A 216 6.16 -5.50 6.12
CA PHE A 216 7.05 -4.36 5.86
C PHE A 216 8.32 -4.44 6.71
N GLN A 217 8.20 -4.49 8.04
CA GLN A 217 9.37 -4.56 8.92
C GLN A 217 10.19 -5.82 8.61
N ASP A 218 9.57 -7.00 8.64
CA ASP A 218 10.33 -8.25 8.60
C ASP A 218 10.87 -8.61 7.20
N ARG A 219 10.20 -8.17 6.13
CA ARG A 219 10.58 -8.51 4.75
C ARG A 219 11.22 -7.37 3.97
N VAL A 220 10.93 -6.11 4.29
CA VAL A 220 11.48 -4.95 3.59
C VAL A 220 12.56 -4.29 4.44
N LEU A 221 12.22 -3.84 5.65
CA LEU A 221 13.17 -3.10 6.48
C LEU A 221 14.32 -3.97 6.96
N ASN A 222 14.12 -5.26 7.25
CA ASN A 222 15.24 -6.16 7.56
C ASN A 222 16.23 -6.32 6.40
N ASN A 223 15.79 -6.21 5.15
CA ASN A 223 16.71 -6.23 4.00
C ASN A 223 17.47 -4.92 3.90
N ILE A 224 16.77 -3.80 4.06
CA ILE A 224 17.38 -2.46 4.06
C ILE A 224 18.37 -2.34 5.23
N ASP A 225 18.01 -2.79 6.42
CA ASP A 225 18.87 -2.74 7.61
C ASP A 225 20.17 -3.51 7.41
N ARG A 226 20.11 -4.74 6.87
CA ARG A 226 21.30 -5.53 6.52
C ARG A 226 22.17 -4.83 5.49
N GLU A 227 21.55 -4.18 4.53
CA GLU A 227 22.28 -3.43 3.51
C GLU A 227 22.95 -2.18 4.11
N LEU A 228 22.26 -1.45 5.00
CA LEU A 228 22.83 -0.30 5.71
C LEU A 228 24.02 -0.69 6.58
N GLN A 229 23.96 -1.83 7.27
CA GLN A 229 25.09 -2.37 8.03
C GLN A 229 26.33 -2.61 7.15
N ARG A 230 26.13 -2.98 5.88
CA ARG A 230 27.22 -3.23 4.93
C ARG A 230 27.85 -1.95 4.41
N VAL A 231 27.04 -0.92 4.13
CA VAL A 231 27.48 0.24 3.32
C VAL A 231 27.77 1.49 4.15
N ALA A 232 27.34 1.51 5.41
CA ALA A 232 27.55 2.65 6.31
C ALA A 232 28.33 2.21 7.56
N PRO A 233 29.67 2.40 7.59
CA PRO A 233 30.47 2.13 8.77
C PRO A 233 29.91 2.84 10.01
N GLY A 234 29.71 2.11 11.11
CA GLY A 234 29.13 2.63 12.33
C GLY A 234 27.59 2.63 12.39
N TYR A 235 26.90 2.17 11.34
CA TYR A 235 25.45 1.96 11.41
C TYR A 235 25.08 0.89 12.44
N VAL A 236 24.07 1.17 13.27
CA VAL A 236 23.63 0.27 14.33
C VAL A 236 22.55 -0.69 13.80
N PRO A 237 22.72 -2.02 13.90
CA PRO A 237 21.70 -2.98 13.50
C PRO A 237 20.33 -2.69 14.14
N GLY A 238 19.27 -2.71 13.35
CA GLY A 238 17.90 -2.43 13.79
C GLY A 238 17.56 -0.93 13.95
N GLN A 239 18.47 -0.01 13.60
CA GLN A 239 18.21 1.42 13.71
C GLN A 239 17.03 1.86 12.83
N ILE A 240 16.98 1.46 11.55
CA ILE A 240 15.88 1.82 10.64
C ILE A 240 14.53 1.22 11.07
N ILE A 241 14.55 0.05 11.73
CA ILE A 241 13.37 -0.58 12.31
C ILE A 241 12.87 0.23 13.51
N SER A 242 13.78 0.69 14.36
CA SER A 242 13.42 1.59 15.47
C SER A 242 12.85 2.90 14.95
N GLN A 243 13.40 3.44 13.86
CA GLN A 243 12.88 4.63 13.18
C GLN A 243 11.47 4.40 12.62
N LEU A 244 11.12 3.22 12.11
CA LEU A 244 9.75 2.94 11.66
C LEU A 244 8.72 3.25 12.74
N TRP A 245 8.96 2.75 13.96
CA TRP A 245 8.01 2.93 15.06
C TRP A 245 7.96 4.37 15.57
N ILE A 246 9.08 5.08 15.54
CA ILE A 246 9.15 6.51 15.86
C ILE A 246 8.37 7.33 14.84
N GLU A 247 8.60 7.11 13.54
CA GLU A 247 7.90 7.79 12.45
C GLU A 247 6.40 7.49 12.50
N LEU A 248 6.03 6.24 12.78
CA LEU A 248 4.63 5.82 12.92
C LEU A 248 3.94 6.53 14.09
N GLN A 249 4.62 6.61 15.25
CA GLN A 249 4.11 7.35 16.41
C GLN A 249 3.92 8.83 16.05
N ASN A 250 4.95 9.46 15.47
CA ASN A 250 4.92 10.87 15.09
C ASN A 250 3.79 11.16 14.11
N GLU A 251 3.58 10.29 13.13
CA GLU A 251 2.53 10.43 12.14
C GLU A 251 1.13 10.28 12.76
N ILE A 252 0.90 9.27 13.60
CA ILE A 252 -0.37 9.11 14.31
C ILE A 252 -0.66 10.33 15.20
N ILE A 253 0.34 10.85 15.93
CA ILE A 253 0.20 12.07 16.75
C ILE A 253 -0.20 13.25 15.88
N ARG A 254 0.51 13.47 14.76
CA ARG A 254 0.23 14.57 13.84
C ARG A 254 -1.19 14.49 13.30
N HIS A 255 -1.62 13.29 12.93
CA HIS A 255 -2.94 13.04 12.36
C HIS A 255 -4.06 13.25 13.37
N THR A 256 -3.87 12.80 14.61
CA THR A 256 -4.94 12.72 15.63
C THR A 256 -4.91 13.82 16.70
N GLY A 257 -3.76 14.44 16.93
CA GLY A 257 -3.50 15.28 18.10
C GLY A 257 -3.42 14.52 19.42
N ILE A 258 -3.32 13.18 19.42
CA ILE A 258 -3.13 12.39 20.65
C ILE A 258 -1.77 12.73 21.28
N ASP A 259 -1.71 12.86 22.60
CA ASP A 259 -0.46 13.06 23.33
C ASP A 259 0.49 11.86 23.16
N ARG A 260 1.80 12.13 22.97
CA ARG A 260 2.81 11.10 22.75
C ARG A 260 2.81 10.02 23.84
N ASN A 261 2.59 10.40 25.10
CA ASN A 261 2.60 9.48 26.23
C ASN A 261 1.40 8.53 26.24
N GLN A 262 0.33 8.84 25.51
CA GLN A 262 -0.85 7.96 25.38
C GLN A 262 -0.63 6.81 24.38
N ILE A 263 0.38 6.93 23.52
CA ILE A 263 0.71 5.93 22.48
C ILE A 263 2.19 5.55 22.53
N PRO A 264 2.69 4.97 23.64
CA PRO A 264 4.08 4.54 23.72
C PRO A 264 4.40 3.50 22.64
N ILE A 265 5.65 3.49 22.16
CA ILE A 265 6.10 2.63 21.05
C ILE A 265 5.79 1.14 21.29
N GLU A 266 5.97 0.64 22.52
CA GLU A 266 5.66 -0.76 22.84
C GLU A 266 4.17 -1.09 22.69
N LYS A 267 3.29 -0.12 22.93
CA LYS A 267 1.85 -0.26 22.67
C LYS A 267 1.55 -0.20 21.18
N LEU A 268 2.27 0.62 20.40
CA LEU A 268 2.16 0.60 18.93
C LEU A 268 2.51 -0.78 18.35
N LYS A 269 3.58 -1.42 18.84
CA LYS A 269 3.99 -2.75 18.38
C LYS A 269 2.95 -3.84 18.66
N THR A 270 2.24 -3.74 19.78
CA THR A 270 1.32 -4.80 20.26
C THR A 270 -0.15 -4.52 19.94
N ASP A 271 -0.54 -3.26 19.77
CA ASP A 271 -1.95 -2.84 19.68
C ASP A 271 -2.21 -1.80 18.57
N LEU A 272 -1.41 -1.82 17.49
CA LEU A 272 -1.52 -0.88 16.38
C LEU A 272 -2.96 -0.74 15.85
N GLY A 273 -3.66 -1.86 15.64
CA GLY A 273 -5.02 -1.85 15.08
C GLY A 273 -6.05 -1.15 15.96
N THR A 274 -5.94 -1.24 17.29
CA THR A 274 -6.84 -0.50 18.19
C THR A 274 -6.48 0.98 18.22
N ILE A 275 -5.20 1.31 18.21
CA ILE A 275 -4.72 2.70 18.15
C ILE A 275 -5.21 3.40 16.88
N LEU A 276 -5.07 2.76 15.71
CA LEU A 276 -5.53 3.31 14.44
C LEU A 276 -7.04 3.55 14.42
N ARG A 277 -7.83 2.57 14.90
CA ARG A 277 -9.30 2.71 14.98
C ARG A 277 -9.73 3.83 15.92
N ASN A 278 -9.10 3.95 17.09
CA ASN A 278 -9.39 5.02 18.03
C ASN A 278 -8.94 6.39 17.50
N GLY A 279 -7.81 6.44 16.79
CA GLY A 279 -7.33 7.65 16.14
C GLY A 279 -8.26 8.12 15.02
N ALA A 280 -8.71 7.22 14.15
CA ALA A 280 -9.66 7.52 13.08
C ALA A 280 -11.00 8.07 13.62
N ARG A 281 -11.43 7.59 14.79
CA ARG A 281 -12.63 8.14 15.46
C ARG A 281 -12.46 9.60 15.90
N ARG A 282 -11.24 10.03 16.25
CA ARG A 282 -10.95 11.41 16.66
C ARG A 282 -10.84 12.37 15.48
N THR A 283 -10.28 11.92 14.35
CA THR A 283 -10.14 12.77 13.15
C THR A 283 -11.48 13.08 12.48
N SER A 284 -12.45 12.15 12.53
CA SER A 284 -13.80 12.36 11.98
C SER A 284 -14.57 13.56 12.54
N ASN A 285 -14.13 14.14 13.67
CA ASN A 285 -14.75 15.32 14.27
C ASN A 285 -14.07 16.63 13.83
N ARG A 286 -12.97 16.58 13.05
CA ARG A 286 -12.40 17.77 12.44
C ARG A 286 -13.23 18.09 11.19
N PRO A 287 -13.64 19.35 10.99
CA PRO A 287 -14.25 19.74 9.72
C PRO A 287 -13.29 19.32 8.61
N VAL A 288 -13.77 18.47 7.69
CA VAL A 288 -12.99 18.11 6.50
C VAL A 288 -12.69 19.43 5.84
N PHE A 289 -11.41 19.83 5.81
CA PHE A 289 -10.98 20.95 5.00
C PHE A 289 -11.45 20.62 3.59
N SER A 290 -12.50 21.31 3.15
CA SER A 290 -12.98 21.18 1.79
C SER A 290 -11.78 21.43 0.92
N ALA A 291 -11.38 20.41 0.15
CA ALA A 291 -10.35 20.60 -0.86
C ALA A 291 -10.75 21.86 -1.64
N PRO A 292 -9.82 22.82 -1.84
CA PRO A 292 -10.14 24.06 -2.54
C PRO A 292 -10.88 23.67 -3.81
N SER A 293 -12.13 24.13 -3.95
CA SER A 293 -12.99 23.72 -5.05
C SER A 293 -12.20 23.98 -6.32
N THR A 294 -11.82 22.91 -7.04
CA THR A 294 -11.28 23.07 -8.37
C THR A 294 -12.43 23.63 -9.18
N LYS A 295 -12.49 24.96 -9.30
CA LYS A 295 -13.31 25.63 -10.30
C LYS A 295 -12.97 24.93 -11.61
N SER A 296 -13.98 24.31 -12.20
CA SER A 296 -13.91 23.72 -13.52
C SER A 296 -13.25 24.75 -14.44
N CYS A 297 -12.06 24.44 -14.94
CA CYS A 297 -11.61 25.04 -16.19
C CYS A 297 -12.61 24.57 -17.23
N GLU A 298 -13.63 25.37 -17.48
CA GLU A 298 -14.41 25.28 -18.70
C GLU A 298 -13.43 25.44 -19.87
N SER A 299 -13.50 24.46 -20.74
CA SER A 299 -12.73 24.35 -21.96
C SER A 299 -12.89 25.59 -22.83
N ILE A 300 -11.77 26.27 -23.10
CA ILE A 300 -11.60 26.98 -24.37
C ILE A 300 -11.15 25.92 -25.38
N PHE A 301 -12.11 25.42 -26.15
CA PHE A 301 -11.93 24.90 -27.49
C PHE A 301 -12.89 25.67 -28.39
#